data_AF-A0A4C1SLA5-F1
#
_entry.id   AF-A0A4C1SLA5-F1
#
_cell.length_a   1.000
_cell.length_b   1.000
_cell.length_c   1.000
_cell.angle_alpha   90.00
_cell.angle_beta   90.00
_cell.angle_gamma   90.00
#
_symmetry.space_group_name_H-M   'P 1'
#
loop_
_entity.id
_entity.type
_entity.pdbx_description
1 polymer ?
#
loop_
_entity_poly.entity_id
_entity_poly.type
_entity_poly.pdbx_seq_one_letter_code
_entity_poly.pdbx_strand_id
1 'polypeptide(L)' 'MTESAIKILQKNDRGFFLFVEGARIDMAHHNTEARKSLEDTEEFAKAVQVARQMLPEDDTLIVVTSDHSHTMTIGGYP' A
#
# COMPACT_ATOMS: atom_id res chain seq x y z
N MET A 1 2.95 4.54 9.66
CA MET A 1 2.37 3.40 10.42
C MET A 1 3.12 2.11 10.16
N THR A 2 3.33 1.74 8.89
CA THR A 2 4.07 0.53 8.47
C THR A 2 5.42 0.39 9.17
N GLU A 3 6.22 1.46 9.21
CA GLU A 3 7.52 1.46 9.90
C GLU A 3 7.42 1.02 11.37
N SER A 4 6.49 1.61 12.12
CA SER A 4 6.30 1.30 13.54
C SER A 4 5.83 -0.15 13.73
N ALA A 5 4.95 -0.64 12.85
CA ALA A 5 4.48 -2.03 12.89
C ALA A 5 5.66 -3.00 12.65
N ILE A 6 6.47 -2.75 11.63
CA ILE A 6 7.67 -3.55 11.33
C ILE A 6 8.63 -3.53 12.52
N LYS A 7 8.92 -2.36 13.10
CA LYS A 7 9.80 -2.21 14.28
C LYS A 7 9.38 -3.08 15.48
N ILE A 8 8.08 -3.31 15.64
CA ILE A 8 7.54 -4.15 16.73
C ILE A 8 7.55 -5.63 16.33
N LEU A 9 7.02 -5.95 15.14
CA LEU A 9 6.83 -7.33 14.68
C LEU A 9 8.14 -8.06 14.39
N GLN A 10 9.17 -7.35 13.89
CA GLN A 10 10.47 -7.93 13.59
C GLN A 10 11.26 -8.41 14.82
N LYS A 11 10.77 -8.12 16.05
CA LYS A 11 11.36 -8.62 17.29
C LYS A 11 11.06 -10.10 17.54
N ASN A 12 10.18 -10.71 16.75
CA ASN A 12 9.88 -12.14 16.84
C ASN A 12 10.80 -12.93 15.91
N ASP A 13 11.66 -13.77 16.49
CA ASP A 13 12.63 -14.60 15.75
C ASP A 13 11.97 -15.67 14.86
N ARG A 14 10.65 -15.89 14.98
CA ARG A 14 9.88 -16.79 14.12
C ARG A 14 9.23 -16.09 12.91
N GLY A 15 9.57 -14.83 12.66
CA GLY A 15 8.97 -14.01 11.60
C GLY A 15 7.60 -13.45 11.98
N PHE A 16 6.93 -12.83 11.00
CA PHE A 16 5.62 -12.21 11.20
C PHE A 16 4.81 -12.15 9.91
N PHE A 17 3.51 -11.93 10.07
CA PHE A 17 2.60 -11.50 9.01
C PHE A 17 2.15 -10.08 9.29
N LEU A 18 2.15 -9.22 8.27
CA LEU A 18 1.69 -7.84 8.37
C LEU A 18 0.78 -7.52 7.18
N PHE A 19 -0.43 -7.07 7.50
CA PHE A 19 -1.37 -6.52 6.52
C PHE A 19 -1.37 -5.00 6.59
N VAL A 20 -1.22 -4.35 5.44
CA VAL A 20 -1.22 -2.89 5.30
C VAL A 20 -2.19 -2.53 4.19
N GLU A 21 -3.12 -1.62 4.49
CA GLU A 21 -4.23 -1.28 3.59
C GLU A 21 -4.27 0.23 3.29
N GLY A 22 -4.33 0.58 2.01
CA GLY A 22 -4.60 1.93 1.51
C GLY A 22 -6.10 2.20 1.32
N ALA A 23 -6.93 1.93 2.34
CA ALA A 23 -8.39 1.86 2.20
C ALA A 23 -9.08 3.14 1.68
N ARG A 24 -8.42 4.30 1.76
CA ARG A 24 -9.01 5.56 1.33
C ARG A 24 -9.01 5.76 -0.19
N ILE A 25 -8.23 4.98 -0.93
CA ILE A 25 -8.24 4.93 -2.39
C ILE A 25 -9.65 4.59 -2.90
N ASP A 26 -10.27 3.56 -2.31
CA ASP A 26 -11.65 3.12 -2.58
C ASP A 26 -12.66 4.24 -2.29
N MET A 27 -12.61 4.81 -1.08
CA MET A 27 -13.54 5.88 -0.69
C MET A 27 -13.43 7.13 -1.59
N ALA A 28 -12.21 7.49 -2.02
CA ALA A 28 -12.01 8.59 -2.94
C ALA A 28 -12.60 8.27 -4.34
N HIS A 29 -12.47 7.03 -4.82
CA HIS A 29 -13.14 6.62 -6.05
C HIS A 29 -14.66 6.61 -5.95
N HIS A 30 -15.24 6.17 -4.83
CA HIS A 30 -16.69 6.26 -4.59
C HIS A 30 -17.21 7.70 -4.62
N ASN A 31 -16.40 8.66 -4.19
CA ASN A 31 -16.71 10.08 -4.29
C ASN A 31 -16.34 10.72 -5.63
N THR A 32 -15.84 9.94 -6.59
CA THR A 32 -15.35 10.41 -7.90
C THR A 32 -14.20 11.44 -7.81
N GLU A 33 -13.41 11.38 -6.74
CA GLU A 33 -12.32 12.33 -6.45
C GLU A 33 -10.96 11.78 -6.92
N ALA A 34 -10.73 11.75 -8.24
CA ALA A 34 -9.54 11.12 -8.84
C ALA A 34 -8.21 11.63 -8.26
N ARG A 35 -8.06 12.94 -8.02
CA ARG A 35 -6.84 13.50 -7.41
C ARG A 35 -6.54 12.88 -6.04
N LYS A 36 -7.54 12.79 -5.17
CA LYS A 36 -7.37 12.22 -3.82
C LYS A 36 -7.09 10.72 -3.87
N SER A 37 -7.76 9.99 -4.75
CA SER A 37 -7.48 8.56 -4.94
C SER A 37 -6.01 8.32 -5.33
N LEU A 38 -5.48 9.12 -6.26
CA LEU A 38 -4.08 9.03 -6.67
C LEU A 38 -3.10 9.47 -5.56
N GLU A 39 -3.45 10.49 -4.77
CA GLU A 39 -2.65 10.90 -3.60
C GLU A 39 -2.61 9.80 -2.53
N ASP A 40 -3.74 9.17 -2.21
CA ASP A 40 -3.79 8.04 -1.28
C ASP A 40 -3.05 6.81 -1.83
N THR A 41 -3.08 6.61 -3.16
CA THR A 41 -2.28 5.57 -3.84
C THR A 41 -0.78 5.84 -3.71
N GLU A 42 -0.36 7.10 -3.83
CA GLU A 42 1.03 7.50 -3.62
C GLU A 42 1.49 7.22 -2.17
N GLU A 43 0.65 7.52 -1.18
CA GLU A 43 0.94 7.21 0.23
C GLU A 43 1.02 5.70 0.48
N PHE A 44 0.16 4.89 -0.17
CA PHE A 44 0.27 3.44 -0.12
C PHE A 44 1.58 2.93 -0.76
N ALA A 45 1.99 3.52 -1.90
CA ALA A 45 3.26 3.20 -2.54
C ALA A 45 4.47 3.54 -1.64
N LYS A 46 4.43 4.67 -0.94
CA LYS A 46 5.44 5.03 0.08
C LYS A 46 5.49 4.01 1.21
N ALA A 47 4.35 3.50 1.67
CA ALA A 47 4.31 2.45 2.69
C ALA A 47 4.97 1.14 2.21
N VAL A 48 4.74 0.74 0.96
CA VAL A 48 5.43 -0.41 0.35
C VAL A 48 6.94 -0.15 0.25
N GLN A 49 7.35 1.06 -0.15
CA GLN A 49 8.76 1.43 -0.21
C GLN A 49 9.44 1.35 1.16
N VAL A 50 8.79 1.82 2.23
CA VAL A 50 9.30 1.69 3.60
C VAL A 50 9.49 0.22 3.97
N ALA A 51 8.50 -0.64 3.69
CA ALA A 51 8.63 -2.08 3.96
C ALA A 51 9.82 -2.69 3.19
N ARG A 52 9.95 -2.34 1.91
CA ARG A 52 11.04 -2.75 1.03
C ARG A 52 12.43 -2.31 1.49
N GLN A 53 12.54 -1.20 2.21
CA GLN A 53 13.80 -0.69 2.75
C GLN A 53 14.17 -1.31 4.11
N MET A 54 13.17 -1.73 4.88
CA MET A 54 13.37 -2.27 6.22
C MET A 54 13.53 -3.78 6.27
N LEU A 55 13.02 -4.50 5.26
CA LEU A 55 12.93 -5.96 5.25
C LEU A 55 13.82 -6.54 4.14
N PRO A 56 14.59 -7.61 4.43
CA PRO A 56 15.49 -8.23 3.47
C PRO A 56 14.71 -9.12 2.47
N GLU A 57 15.08 -9.06 1.18
CA GLU A 57 14.35 -9.74 0.10
C GLU A 57 14.45 -11.27 0.12
N ASP A 58 15.52 -11.81 0.68
CA ASP A 58 15.80 -13.23 0.76
C ASP A 58 14.97 -13.95 1.84
N ASP A 59 14.40 -13.21 2.79
CA ASP A 59 13.62 -13.73 3.92
C ASP A 59 12.20 -13.13 4.02
N THR A 60 11.84 -12.18 3.15
CA THR A 60 10.53 -11.52 3.17
C THR A 60 9.84 -11.54 1.80
N LEU A 61 8.66 -12.15 1.74
CA LEU A 61 7.73 -12.01 0.61
C LEU A 61 6.80 -10.80 0.83
N ILE A 62 6.85 -9.82 -0.09
CA ILE A 62 5.92 -8.70 -0.12
C ILE A 62 4.98 -8.87 -1.31
N VAL A 63 3.67 -8.90 -1.04
CA VAL A 63 2.62 -8.99 -2.06
C VAL A 63 1.81 -7.69 -2.04
N VAL A 64 1.63 -7.08 -3.21
CA VAL A 64 0.80 -5.88 -3.40
C VAL A 64 -0.31 -6.23 -4.38
N THR A 65 -1.54 -5.94 -4.01
CA THR A 65 -2.73 -6.18 -4.84
C THR A 65 -3.82 -5.17 -4.50
N SER A 66 -4.83 -5.10 -5.35
CA SER A 66 -6.16 -4.59 -4.99
C SER A 66 -7.08 -5.76 -4.66
N ASP A 67 -8.10 -5.51 -3.87
CA ASP A 67 -9.25 -6.39 -3.68
C ASP A 67 -10.22 -6.30 -4.87
N HIS A 68 -10.43 -5.10 -5.41
CA HIS A 68 -11.15 -4.84 -6.66
C HIS A 68 -10.71 -3.52 -7.32
N SER A 69 -11.24 -3.25 -8.52
CA SER A 69 -11.01 -2.00 -9.25
C SER A 69 -12.19 -1.03 -9.11
N HIS A 70 -12.13 0.08 -9.84
CA HIS A 70 -13.17 1.10 -9.97
C HIS A 70 -13.34 1.49 -11.45
N THR A 71 -14.40 2.24 -11.76
CA THR A 71 -14.73 2.70 -13.12
C THR A 71 -13.83 3.83 -13.64
N MET A 72 -12.71 4.13 -12.97
CA MET A 72 -11.78 5.17 -13.42
C MET A 72 -11.20 4.81 -14.79
N THR A 73 -11.20 5.77 -15.70
CA THR A 73 -10.57 5.65 -17.01
C THR A 73 -9.60 6.80 -17.23
N ILE A 74 -8.54 6.54 -17.99
CA ILE A 74 -7.62 7.55 -18.50
C ILE A 74 -7.85 7.59 -20.02
N GLY A 75 -8.27 8.73 -20.55
CA GLY A 75 -8.59 8.88 -21.98
C GLY A 75 -8.02 10.18 -22.57
N GLY A 76 -8.21 10.36 -23.88
CA GLY A 76 -7.87 11.59 -24.62
C GLY A 76 -6.55 11.55 -25.39
N TYR A 77 -6.17 12.73 -25.92
CA TYR A 77 -4.89 13.07 -26.56
C TYR A 77 -4.26 14.22 -25.74
N PRO A 78 -3.53 13.90 -24.66
CA PRO A 78 -3.07 14.90 -23.69
C PRO A 78 -2.06 15.89 -24.28
#